data_AF-A0A944G705-F1
#
_entry.id   AF-A0A944G705-F1
#
_cell.length_a   1.000
_cell.length_b   1.000
_cell.length_c   1.000
_cell.angle_alpha   90.00
_cell.angle_beta   90.00
_cell.angle_gamma   90.00
#
_symmetry.space_group_name_H-M   'P 1'
#
loop_
_entity.id
_entity.type
_entity.pdbx_description
1 polymer ?
#
loop_
_entity_poly.entity_id
_entity_poly.type
_entity_poly.pdbx_seq_one_letter_code
_entity_poly.pdbx_strand_id
1 'polypeptide(L)' 'MGNLIIGIIALLYGLFTLYLRIFKESQGLGKLEHMKSMLGDKLGTFLHVFSYTLLPICVGLYFIARYYYPELEIFQE' A
#
# COMPACT_ATOMS: atom_id res chain seq x y z
N MET A 1 -3.49 15.78 13.61
CA MET A 1 -3.81 15.97 12.18
C MET A 1 -2.79 15.33 11.22
N GLY A 2 -1.48 15.45 11.45
CA GLY A 2 -0.46 14.86 10.55
C GLY A 2 -0.64 13.35 10.29
N ASN A 3 -0.84 12.56 11.35
CA ASN A 3 -1.09 11.11 11.25
C ASN A 3 -2.32 10.77 10.38
N LEU A 4 -3.42 11.51 10.54
CA LEU A 4 -4.64 11.31 9.75
C LEU A 4 -4.39 11.57 8.25
N ILE A 5 -3.70 12.66 7.92
CA ILE A 5 -3.39 13.01 6.53
C ILE A 5 -2.50 11.95 5.89
N ILE A 6 -1.44 11.53 6.58
CA ILE A 6 -0.55 10.45 6.13
C ILE A 6 -1.34 9.16 5.91
N GLY A 7 -2.21 8.82 6.86
CA GLY A 7 -3.04 7.63 6.79
C GLY A 7 -3.98 7.64 5.58
N ILE A 8 -4.67 8.75 5.35
CA ILE A 8 -5.57 8.93 4.19
C ILE A 8 -4.79 8.83 2.87
N ILE A 9 -3.66 9.52 2.74
CA ILE A 9 -2.86 9.49 1.51
C ILE A 9 -2.34 8.08 1.23
N ALA A 10 -1.81 7.39 2.24
CA ALA A 10 -1.31 6.02 2.11
C ALA A 10 -2.43 5.05 1.72
N LEU A 11 -3.61 5.18 2.34
CA LEU A 11 -4.77 4.34 2.04
C LEU A 11 -5.27 4.58 0.62
N LEU A 12 -5.44 5.85 0.21
CA LEU A 12 -5.84 6.20 -1.15
C LEU A 12 -4.85 5.69 -2.19
N TYR A 13 -3.55 5.78 -1.90
CA TYR A 13 -2.51 5.25 -2.77
C TYR A 13 -2.64 3.73 -2.94
N GLY A 14 -2.77 3.00 -1.83
CA GLY A 14 -2.94 1.54 -1.87
C GLY A 14 -4.24 1.10 -2.57
N LEU A 15 -5.34 1.81 -2.35
CA LEU A 15 -6.60 1.58 -3.07
C LEU A 15 -6.50 1.91 -4.55
N PHE A 16 -5.77 2.96 -4.92
CA PHE A 16 -5.54 3.32 -6.31
C PHE A 16 -4.73 2.25 -7.05
N THR A 17 -3.67 1.72 -6.44
CA THR A 17 -2.90 0.63 -7.05
C THR A 17 -3.72 -0.67 -7.15
N LEU A 18 -4.59 -0.93 -6.17
CA LEU A 18 -5.55 -2.04 -6.24
C LEU A 18 -6.55 -1.85 -7.39
N TYR A 19 -7.09 -0.64 -7.56
CA TYR A 19 -7.99 -0.30 -8.66
C TYR A 19 -7.34 -0.56 -10.02
N LEU A 20 -6.11 -0.08 -10.24
CA LEU A 20 -5.39 -0.32 -11.49
C LEU A 20 -5.16 -1.82 -11.75
N ARG A 21 -4.91 -2.59 -10.69
CA ARG A 21 -4.68 -4.03 -10.82
C ARG A 21 -5.95 -4.79 -11.22
N ILE A 22 -7.09 -4.49 -10.59
CA ILE A 22 -8.35 -5.22 -10.78
C ILE A 22 -9.06 -4.74 -12.05
N PHE A 23 -9.13 -3.43 -12.29
CA PHE A 23 -9.98 -2.85 -13.35
C PHE A 23 -9.22 -2.40 -14.60
N LYS A 24 -7.88 -2.31 -14.53
CA LYS A 24 -7.03 -1.87 -15.63
C LYS A 24 -5.93 -2.88 -15.97
N GLU A 25 -6.06 -4.12 -15.52
CA GLU A 25 -5.08 -5.19 -15.81
C GLU A 25 -3.63 -4.80 -15.45
N SER A 26 -3.45 -4.03 -14.37
CA SER A 26 -2.15 -3.49 -13.94
C SER A 26 -1.52 -2.44 -14.88
N GLN A 27 -2.25 -1.95 -15.88
CA GLN A 27 -1.80 -0.82 -16.71
C GLN A 27 -1.65 0.45 -15.86
N GLY A 28 -0.57 1.20 -16.11
CA GLY A 28 -0.22 2.39 -15.33
C GLY A 28 0.62 2.13 -14.07
N LEU A 29 0.89 0.87 -13.72
CA LEU A 29 1.85 0.52 -12.65
C LEU A 29 3.29 0.59 -13.18
N GLY A 30 3.82 1.80 -13.32
CA GLY A 30 5.09 2.06 -14.03
C GLY A 30 6.32 1.29 -13.52
N LYS A 31 6.35 0.87 -12.25
CA LYS A 31 7.46 0.08 -11.68
C LYS A 31 7.25 -1.43 -11.77
N LEU A 32 6.07 -1.91 -12.13
CA LEU A 32 5.76 -3.34 -12.14
C LEU A 32 6.63 -4.10 -13.15
N GLU A 33 6.69 -3.62 -14.39
CA GLU A 33 7.48 -4.26 -15.45
C GLU A 33 8.98 -4.24 -15.17
N HIS A 34 9.48 -3.14 -14.60
CA HIS A 34 10.88 -3.06 -14.17
C HIS A 34 11.20 -4.04 -13.02
N MET A 35 10.30 -4.21 -12.05
CA MET A 35 10.49 -5.20 -10.98
C MET A 35 10.43 -6.63 -11.51
N LYS A 36 9.53 -6.93 -12.46
CA LYS A 36 9.45 -8.23 -13.12
C LYS A 36 10.72 -8.55 -13.92
N SER A 37 11.31 -7.57 -14.62
CA SER A 37 12.53 -7.81 -15.39
C SER A 37 13.75 -8.09 -14.52
N MET A 38 13.82 -7.54 -13.30
CA MET A 38 14.91 -7.79 -12.36
C MET A 38 14.74 -9.07 -11.53
N LEU A 39 13.51 -9.40 -11.12
CA LEU A 39 13.24 -10.43 -10.12
C LEU A 39 12.45 -11.63 -10.68
N GLY A 40 12.09 -11.59 -11.95
CA GLY A 40 11.17 -12.53 -12.58
C GLY A 40 9.70 -12.18 -12.35
N ASP A 41 8.83 -12.73 -13.21
CA ASP A 41 7.42 -12.31 -13.31
C ASP A 41 6.64 -12.52 -11.99
N LYS A 42 6.77 -13.70 -11.38
CA LYS A 42 6.06 -14.05 -10.13
C LYS A 42 6.54 -13.20 -8.94
N LEU A 43 7.86 -13.09 -8.76
CA LEU A 43 8.48 -12.45 -7.60
C LEU A 43 8.38 -10.91 -7.70
N GLY A 44 8.60 -10.35 -8.89
CA GLY A 44 8.40 -8.93 -9.17
C GLY A 44 6.94 -8.50 -8.97
N THR A 45 5.98 -9.30 -9.43
CA THR A 45 4.56 -9.04 -9.20
C THR A 45 4.22 -9.10 -7.71
N PHE A 46 4.67 -10.13 -7.01
CA PHE A 46 4.43 -10.28 -5.57
C PHE A 46 4.97 -9.08 -4.77
N LEU A 47 6.23 -8.70 -4.98
CA LEU A 47 6.84 -7.58 -4.26
C LEU A 47 6.17 -6.26 -4.59
N HIS A 48 5.75 -6.06 -5.85
CA HIS A 48 4.99 -4.88 -6.20
C HIS A 48 3.64 -4.84 -5.50
N VAL A 49 2.87 -5.94 -5.48
CA VAL A 49 1.59 -6.01 -4.76
C VAL A 49 1.80 -5.72 -3.28
N PHE A 50 2.77 -6.38 -2.67
CA PHE A 50 3.04 -6.24 -1.25
C PHE A 50 3.43 -4.80 -0.89
N SER A 51 4.39 -4.22 -1.60
CA SER A 51 4.96 -2.91 -1.25
C SER A 51 4.09 -1.72 -1.65
N TYR A 52 3.32 -1.84 -2.75
CA TYR A 52 2.57 -0.73 -3.33
C TYR A 52 1.05 -0.81 -3.10
N THR A 53 0.54 -1.97 -2.67
CA THR A 53 -0.89 -2.16 -2.39
C THR A 53 -1.12 -2.55 -0.94
N LEU A 54 -0.56 -3.68 -0.49
CA LEU A 54 -0.85 -4.18 0.86
C LEU A 54 -0.26 -3.27 1.94
N LEU A 55 1.02 -2.94 1.85
CA LEU A 55 1.71 -2.11 2.83
C LEU A 55 1.08 -0.71 2.96
N PRO A 56 0.78 0.04 1.89
CA PRO A 56 0.13 1.35 2.01
C PRO A 56 -1.29 1.29 2.59
N ILE A 57 -2.05 0.22 2.30
CA ILE A 57 -3.37 0.01 2.92
C ILE A 57 -3.20 -0.22 4.42
N CYS A 58 -2.32 -1.15 4.83
CA CYS A 58 -2.08 -1.46 6.24
C CYS A 58 -1.57 -0.24 7.02
N VAL A 59 -0.58 0.48 6.47
CA VAL A 59 -0.05 1.72 7.06
C VAL A 59 -1.12 2.80 7.12
N GLY A 60 -1.92 2.95 6.06
CA GLY A 60 -3.02 3.90 6.01
C GLY A 60 -4.05 3.66 7.11
N LEU A 61 -4.51 2.41 7.23
CA LEU A 61 -5.44 1.99 8.28
C LEU A 61 -4.84 2.16 9.68
N TYR A 62 -3.56 1.81 9.87
CA TYR A 62 -2.88 1.97 11.16
C TYR A 62 -2.84 3.44 11.60
N PHE A 63 -2.43 4.36 10.73
CA PHE A 63 -2.33 5.78 11.07
C PHE A 63 -3.70 6.42 11.30
N ILE A 64 -4.73 6.00 10.55
CA ILE A 64 -6.11 6.43 10.78
C ILE A 64 -6.61 5.87 12.12
N ALA A 65 -6.42 4.58 12.38
CA ALA A 65 -6.84 3.95 13.63
C ALA A 65 -6.16 4.60 14.84
N ARG A 66 -4.85 4.81 14.80
CA ARG A 66 -4.09 5.52 15.85
C ARG A 66 -4.57 6.96 16.06
N TYR A 67 -5.07 7.62 15.03
CA TYR A 67 -5.62 8.96 15.17
C TYR A 67 -6.96 8.96 15.94
N TYR A 68 -7.81 7.96 15.72
CA TYR A 68 -9.11 7.83 16.40
C TYR A 68 -9.04 7.10 17.75
N TYR A 69 -8.09 6.18 17.90
CA TYR A 69 -7.88 5.31 19.05
C TYR A 69 -6.41 5.40 19.49
N PRO A 70 -5.98 6.52 20.11
CA PRO A 70 -4.59 6.70 20.50
C PRO A 70 -4.10 5.68 21.55
N GLU A 71 -5.01 5.11 22.33
CA GLU A 71 -4.77 4.04 23.30
C GLU A 71 -4.49 2.66 22.68
N LEU A 72 -4.67 2.51 21.36
CA LEU A 72 -4.39 1.27 20.64
C LEU A 72 -2.88 1.17 20.35
N GLU A 73 -2.09 0.90 21.38
CA GLU A 73 -0.66 0.58 21.25
C GLU A 73 -0.49 -0.87 20.78
N ILE A 74 -0.39 -1.05 19.46
CA ILE A 74 -0.23 -2.38 18.82
C ILE A 74 1.19 -2.95 19.04
N PHE A 75 2.16 -2.11 19.41
CA PHE A 75 3.52 -2.52 19.78
C PHE A 75 3.80 -1.99 21.18
N GLN A 76 3.65 -2.85 22.18
CA GLN A 76 4.23 -2.63 23.50
C GLN A 76 5.70 -3.07 23.41
N GLU A 77 6.63 -2.11 23.52
CA GLU A 77 8.02 -2.40 23.93
C GLU A 77 8.12 -2.35 25.45
#